data_AF-A0A349D1A9-F1
#
_entry.id   AF-A0A349D1A9-F1
#
_cell.length_a   1.000
_cell.length_b   1.000
_cell.length_c   1.000
_cell.angle_alpha   90.00
_cell.angle_beta   90.00
_cell.angle_gamma   90.00
#
_symmetry.space_group_name_H-M   'P 1'
#
loop_
_entity.id
_entity.type
_entity.pdbx_description
1 polymer ?
#
loop_
_entity_poly.entity_id
_entity_poly.type
_entity_poly.pdbx_seq_one_letter_code
_entity_poly.pdbx_strand_id
1 'polypeptide(L)'
;MLKNYRRQFLQARSLRQEAQEKLKDYESAMGRAWRDYEKLRKEGIPCKAFVEADGQSEVIQVTRCCWNHVFKHRHKRGTKLEKLERALSLSLAVKLLNRTTTYQEVSREKDRGDNTWLYFGIIGYVRGVRMKVIIRKQEKSTNPQKILFSFFQMSSAPAKTQQKEELAE
;
A
#
# COMPACT_ATOMS: atom_id res chain seq x y z
N MET A 1 -23.10 -11.20 28.00
CA MET A 1 -23.03 -11.48 26.54
C MET A 1 -21.65 -11.08 25.99
N LEU A 2 -20.62 -11.92 26.11
CA LEU A 2 -19.22 -11.59 25.75
C LEU A 2 -18.69 -12.51 24.62
N LYS A 3 -19.40 -12.61 23.49
CA LYS A 3 -18.98 -13.49 22.36
C LYS A 3 -18.62 -12.77 21.06
N ASN A 4 -18.71 -11.45 20.97
CA ASN A 4 -18.50 -10.73 19.69
C ASN A 4 -17.19 -9.93 19.56
N TYR A 5 -16.45 -9.65 20.64
CA TYR A 5 -15.18 -8.91 20.54
C TYR A 5 -13.99 -9.78 20.07
N ARG A 6 -14.10 -11.11 20.18
CA ARG A 6 -13.02 -12.03 19.75
C ARG A 6 -12.74 -11.98 18.24
N ARG A 7 -13.63 -11.44 17.40
CA ARG A 7 -13.39 -11.31 15.95
C ARG A 7 -12.58 -10.08 15.54
N GLN A 8 -12.29 -9.14 16.45
CA GLN A 8 -11.74 -7.84 16.03
C GLN A 8 -10.24 -7.83 15.72
N PHE A 9 -9.40 -8.78 16.18
CA PHE A 9 -7.95 -8.72 15.88
C PHE A 9 -7.26 -10.09 15.77
N LEU A 10 -7.96 -11.12 15.28
CA LEU A 10 -7.50 -12.52 15.38
C LEU A 10 -6.17 -12.86 14.67
N GLN A 11 -5.61 -12.01 13.82
CA GLN A 11 -4.29 -12.24 13.20
C GLN A 11 -3.58 -10.92 12.89
N ALA A 12 -3.31 -10.09 13.89
CA ALA A 12 -2.50 -8.90 13.71
C ALA A 12 -1.06 -9.30 13.33
N ARG A 13 -0.74 -9.25 12.04
CA ARG A 13 0.53 -9.72 11.48
C ARG A 13 1.51 -8.57 11.34
N SER A 14 2.71 -8.70 11.92
CA SER A 14 3.79 -7.74 11.75
C SER A 14 4.65 -8.13 10.55
N LEU A 15 4.72 -7.26 9.53
CA LEU A 15 5.54 -7.50 8.35
C LEU A 15 7.03 -7.51 8.68
N ARG A 16 7.43 -6.77 9.72
CA ARG A 16 8.81 -6.77 10.22
C ARG A 16 9.18 -8.11 10.87
N GLN A 17 8.28 -8.70 11.66
CA GLN A 17 8.51 -10.03 12.26
C GLN A 17 8.53 -11.12 11.17
N GLU A 18 7.58 -11.08 10.23
CA GLU A 18 7.59 -12.01 9.09
C GLU A 18 8.86 -11.86 8.26
N ALA A 19 9.34 -10.63 8.07
CA ALA A 19 10.61 -10.39 7.39
C ALA A 19 11.79 -10.99 8.16
N GLN A 20 11.84 -10.87 9.49
CA GLN A 20 12.89 -11.50 10.31
C GLN A 20 12.91 -13.02 10.13
N GLU A 21 11.75 -13.67 10.19
CA GLU A 21 11.63 -15.12 10.00
C GLU A 21 12.05 -15.58 8.61
N LYS A 22 11.78 -14.75 7.59
CA LYS A 22 12.06 -15.03 6.18
C LYS A 22 13.44 -14.57 5.71
N LEU A 23 14.29 -14.04 6.59
CA LEU A 23 15.65 -13.65 6.23
C LEU A 23 16.46 -14.83 5.66
N LYS A 24 16.20 -16.05 6.14
CA LYS A 24 16.79 -17.28 5.62
C LYS A 24 16.43 -17.55 4.14
N ASP A 25 15.24 -17.12 3.72
CA ASP A 25 14.70 -17.31 2.37
C ASP A 25 14.74 -16.00 1.54
N TYR A 26 15.65 -15.09 1.90
CA TYR A 26 15.68 -13.72 1.39
C TYR A 26 15.69 -13.67 -0.14
N GLU A 27 16.58 -14.41 -0.81
CA GLU A 27 16.69 -14.39 -2.27
C GLU A 27 15.41 -14.89 -2.94
N SER A 28 14.80 -15.96 -2.42
CA SER A 28 13.54 -16.48 -2.95
C SER A 28 12.37 -15.52 -2.74
N ALA A 29 12.32 -14.83 -1.60
CA ALA A 29 11.30 -13.83 -1.32
C ALA A 29 11.47 -12.58 -2.21
N MET A 30 12.70 -12.09 -2.37
CA MET A 30 13.03 -10.98 -3.25
C MET A 30 12.77 -11.31 -4.71
N GLY A 31 13.13 -12.51 -5.18
CA GLY A 31 12.86 -12.96 -6.54
C GLY A 31 11.37 -13.05 -6.86
N ARG A 32 10.52 -13.40 -5.88
CA ARG A 32 9.06 -13.33 -6.03
C ARG A 32 8.57 -11.89 -6.14
N ALA A 33 8.98 -11.01 -5.23
CA ALA A 33 8.60 -9.61 -5.27
C ALA A 33 9.09 -8.91 -6.55
N TRP A 34 10.26 -9.30 -7.07
CA TRP A 34 10.79 -8.81 -8.34
C TRP A 34 9.93 -9.23 -9.53
N ARG A 35 9.40 -10.46 -9.54
CA ARG A 35 8.45 -10.90 -10.58
C ARG A 35 7.15 -10.12 -10.52
N ASP A 36 6.58 -9.92 -9.33
CA ASP A 36 5.38 -9.09 -9.15
C ASP A 36 5.63 -7.66 -9.64
N TYR A 37 6.81 -7.12 -9.32
CA TYR A 37 7.25 -5.80 -9.76
C TYR A 37 7.42 -5.68 -11.29
N GLU A 38 8.06 -6.66 -11.94
CA GLU A 38 8.23 -6.66 -13.41
C GLU A 38 6.92 -6.96 -14.14
N LYS A 39 6.01 -7.74 -13.56
CA LYS A 39 4.66 -7.90 -14.10
C LYS A 39 3.92 -6.55 -14.10
N LEU A 40 3.96 -5.85 -12.98
CA LEU A 40 3.37 -4.53 -12.83
C LEU A 40 4.01 -3.46 -13.73
N ARG A 41 5.29 -3.63 -14.07
CA ARG A 41 5.96 -2.81 -15.09
C ARG A 41 5.35 -3.00 -16.47
N LYS A 42 5.15 -4.25 -16.89
CA LYS A 42 4.75 -4.60 -18.25
C LYS A 42 3.26 -4.42 -18.47
N GLU A 43 2.46 -4.94 -17.55
CA GLU A 43 1.01 -5.00 -17.68
C GLU A 43 0.34 -3.79 -17.01
N GLY A 44 0.85 -3.36 -15.85
CA GLY A 44 0.16 -2.38 -15.01
C GLY A 44 -1.12 -2.95 -14.36
N ILE A 45 -1.76 -2.15 -13.52
CA ILE A 45 -3.08 -2.47 -12.94
C ILE A 45 -4.04 -1.33 -13.31
N PRO A 46 -5.16 -1.63 -13.99
CA PRO A 46 -6.17 -0.62 -14.27
C PRO A 46 -6.86 -0.22 -12.96
N CYS A 47 -6.90 1.08 -12.70
CA CYS A 47 -7.54 1.67 -11.54
C CYS A 47 -8.46 2.78 -12.01
N LYS A 48 -9.70 2.85 -11.49
CA LYS A 48 -10.58 3.97 -11.82
C LYS A 48 -10.03 5.27 -11.21
N ALA A 49 -10.28 6.44 -11.76
CA ALA A 49 -9.94 7.70 -11.11
C ALA A 49 -11.09 8.66 -11.34
N PHE A 50 -11.59 9.28 -10.27
CA PHE A 50 -12.68 10.26 -10.36
C PHE A 50 -12.10 11.61 -10.73
N VAL A 51 -12.43 12.11 -11.92
CA VAL A 51 -11.84 13.33 -12.49
C VAL A 51 -12.71 14.53 -12.16
N GLU A 52 -14.04 14.38 -12.14
CA GLU A 52 -14.99 15.49 -12.01
C GLU A 52 -15.98 15.32 -10.84
N ALA A 53 -16.60 16.44 -10.43
CA ALA A 53 -17.67 16.43 -9.42
C ALA A 53 -18.95 15.71 -9.94
N ASP A 54 -19.01 15.58 -11.26
CA ASP A 54 -20.09 15.08 -12.11
C ASP A 54 -20.13 13.53 -12.13
N GLY A 55 -19.23 12.87 -11.40
CA GLY A 55 -19.17 11.41 -11.29
C GLY A 55 -18.45 10.71 -12.44
N GLN A 56 -17.83 11.43 -13.38
CA GLN A 56 -17.05 10.83 -14.46
C GLN A 56 -15.78 10.15 -13.91
N SER A 57 -15.62 8.87 -14.22
CA SER A 57 -14.44 8.07 -13.89
C SER A 57 -13.61 7.77 -15.13
N GLU A 58 -12.33 8.09 -15.12
CA GLU A 58 -11.35 7.60 -16.08
C GLU A 58 -10.71 6.30 -15.59
N VAL A 59 -10.06 5.53 -16.46
CA VAL A 59 -9.23 4.38 -16.05
C VAL A 59 -7.76 4.76 -16.22
N ILE A 60 -7.02 4.77 -15.11
CA ILE A 60 -5.59 5.00 -15.07
C ILE A 60 -4.83 3.68 -14.95
N GLN A 61 -3.71 3.56 -15.67
CA GLN A 61 -2.85 2.38 -15.58
C GLN A 61 -1.77 2.60 -14.52
N VAL A 62 -1.88 1.92 -13.38
CA VAL A 62 -0.85 1.96 -12.33
C VAL A 62 0.30 1.03 -12.74
N THR A 63 1.44 1.59 -13.11
CA THR A 63 2.63 0.85 -13.58
C THR A 63 3.76 0.90 -12.56
N ARG A 64 4.88 0.19 -12.81
CA ARG A 64 6.07 0.24 -11.92
C ARG A 64 6.61 1.65 -11.64
N CYS A 65 6.39 2.61 -12.54
CA CYS A 65 6.92 3.97 -12.38
C CYS A 65 6.36 4.61 -11.12
N CYS A 66 5.12 4.25 -10.79
CA CYS A 66 4.44 4.64 -9.56
C CYS A 66 5.14 4.07 -8.31
N TRP A 67 5.93 3.00 -8.42
CA TRP A 67 6.56 2.27 -7.31
C TRP A 67 8.06 2.49 -7.19
N ASN A 68 8.69 3.09 -8.21
CA ASN A 68 10.13 3.35 -8.22
C ASN A 68 10.55 4.14 -6.98
N HIS A 69 9.76 5.10 -6.50
CA HIS A 69 10.11 5.83 -5.28
C HIS A 69 10.02 4.93 -4.03
N VAL A 70 9.18 3.89 -4.04
CA VAL A 70 9.10 2.88 -2.97
C VAL A 70 10.28 1.90 -2.99
N PHE A 71 10.88 1.63 -4.16
CA PHE A 71 12.01 0.68 -4.34
C PHE A 71 13.39 1.29 -4.63
N LYS A 72 13.50 2.56 -5.04
CA LYS A 72 14.74 3.26 -5.41
C LYS A 72 15.14 4.50 -4.57
N HIS A 73 14.32 4.97 -3.63
CA HIS A 73 14.71 5.93 -2.55
C HIS A 73 16.10 5.67 -1.92
N ARG A 74 17.04 6.59 -2.12
CA ARG A 74 18.46 6.48 -1.73
C ARG A 74 18.73 6.32 -0.22
N HIS A 75 17.91 6.96 0.62
CA HIS A 75 18.19 7.07 2.06
C HIS A 75 17.39 6.12 2.98
N LYS A 76 16.38 5.39 2.47
CA LYS A 76 15.43 4.62 3.31
C LYS A 76 15.62 3.10 3.24
N ARG A 77 16.81 2.61 2.85
CA ARG A 77 17.06 1.19 2.53
C ARG A 77 18.49 0.71 2.80
N GLY A 78 18.85 0.52 4.07
CA GLY A 78 20.16 -0.03 4.42
C GLY A 78 20.15 -1.56 4.45
N THR A 79 19.17 -2.15 5.14
CA THR A 79 19.29 -3.53 5.63
C THR A 79 18.53 -4.55 4.80
N LYS A 80 18.96 -5.83 4.83
CA LYS A 80 18.24 -6.95 4.22
C LYS A 80 16.82 -7.08 4.79
N LEU A 81 16.65 -6.81 6.08
CA LEU A 81 15.35 -6.86 6.76
C LEU A 81 14.36 -5.85 6.17
N GLU A 82 14.76 -4.58 6.04
CA GLU A 82 13.91 -3.52 5.48
C GLU A 82 13.55 -3.78 4.02
N LYS A 83 14.50 -4.32 3.23
CA LYS A 83 14.25 -4.71 1.85
C LYS A 83 13.18 -5.80 1.77
N LEU A 84 13.29 -6.80 2.64
CA LEU A 84 12.36 -7.92 2.70
C LEU A 84 10.97 -7.50 3.21
N GLU A 85 10.90 -6.67 4.24
CA GLU A 85 9.65 -6.10 4.74
C GLU A 85 8.89 -5.37 3.60
N ARG A 86 9.58 -4.54 2.82
CA ARG A 86 8.98 -3.86 1.67
C ARG A 86 8.54 -4.83 0.56
N ALA A 87 9.32 -5.87 0.31
CA ALA A 87 8.97 -6.91 -0.66
C ALA A 87 7.68 -7.65 -0.26
N LEU A 88 7.49 -7.92 1.03
CA LEU A 88 6.25 -8.48 1.56
C LEU A 88 5.08 -7.52 1.43
N SER A 89 5.29 -6.25 1.78
CA SER A 89 4.27 -5.21 1.66
C SER A 89 3.83 -4.97 0.21
N LEU A 90 4.74 -5.06 -0.76
CA LEU A 90 4.42 -4.96 -2.20
C LEU A 90 3.35 -5.96 -2.61
N SER A 91 3.57 -7.23 -2.27
CA SER A 91 2.66 -8.31 -2.65
C SER A 91 1.26 -8.11 -2.06
N LEU A 92 1.19 -7.58 -0.84
CA LEU A 92 -0.09 -7.26 -0.20
C LEU A 92 -0.76 -6.03 -0.82
N ALA A 93 0.00 -4.98 -1.14
CA ALA A 93 -0.51 -3.78 -1.81
C ALA A 93 -1.06 -4.10 -3.21
N VAL A 94 -0.37 -4.94 -3.98
CA VAL A 94 -0.84 -5.43 -5.29
C VAL A 94 -2.12 -6.25 -5.15
N LYS A 95 -2.21 -7.12 -4.14
CA LYS A 95 -3.44 -7.88 -3.86
C LYS A 95 -4.60 -6.97 -3.48
N LEU A 96 -4.33 -5.94 -2.68
CA LEU A 96 -5.34 -4.97 -2.28
C LEU A 96 -5.86 -4.20 -3.51
N LEU A 97 -4.96 -3.69 -4.35
CA LEU A 97 -5.31 -3.03 -5.60
C LEU A 97 -6.19 -3.89 -6.50
N ASN A 98 -5.77 -5.12 -6.78
CA ASN A 98 -6.49 -6.01 -7.69
C ASN A 98 -7.88 -6.42 -7.20
N ARG A 99 -8.12 -6.35 -5.89
CA ARG A 99 -9.42 -6.73 -5.28
C ARG A 99 -10.35 -5.55 -5.05
N THR A 100 -9.82 -4.33 -5.06
CA THR A 100 -10.60 -3.16 -4.67
C THR A 100 -11.41 -2.68 -5.85
N THR A 101 -12.72 -2.53 -5.63
CA THR A 101 -13.67 -2.00 -6.61
C THR A 101 -14.01 -0.52 -6.38
N THR A 102 -13.73 0.01 -5.19
CA THR A 102 -14.11 1.37 -4.76
C THR A 102 -13.02 2.05 -3.93
N TYR A 103 -12.84 3.35 -4.09
CA TYR A 103 -11.98 4.17 -3.23
C TYR A 103 -12.70 4.55 -1.94
N GLN A 104 -12.00 4.49 -0.80
CA GLN A 104 -12.52 4.92 0.50
C GLN A 104 -12.18 6.38 0.78
N GLU A 105 -11.13 6.91 0.16
CA GLU A 105 -10.75 8.31 0.26
C GLU A 105 -10.52 8.88 -1.13
N VAL A 106 -11.09 10.05 -1.40
CA VAL A 106 -10.88 10.80 -2.64
C VAL A 106 -10.69 12.27 -2.28
N SER A 107 -9.58 12.86 -2.68
CA SER A 107 -9.32 14.30 -2.48
C SER A 107 -8.62 14.91 -3.69
N ARG A 108 -8.77 16.22 -3.86
CA ARG A 108 -7.95 17.03 -4.76
C ARG A 108 -7.07 17.93 -3.92
N GLU A 109 -5.77 17.91 -4.14
CA GLU A 109 -4.83 18.77 -3.43
C GLU A 109 -3.93 19.49 -4.42
N LYS A 110 -3.61 20.75 -4.10
CA LYS A 110 -2.64 21.53 -4.87
C LYS A 110 -1.26 21.39 -4.25
N ASP A 111 -0.25 21.16 -5.07
CA ASP A 111 1.15 21.25 -4.62
C ASP A 111 1.63 22.71 -4.60
N ARG A 112 2.87 22.91 -4.10
CA ARG A 112 3.49 24.25 -4.01
C ARG A 112 3.77 24.90 -5.38
N GLY A 113 3.64 24.16 -6.48
CA GLY A 113 3.85 24.64 -7.85
C GLY A 113 2.54 24.73 -8.64
N ASP A 114 1.40 24.91 -7.95
CA ASP A 114 0.05 25.02 -8.52
C ASP A 114 -0.43 23.81 -9.34
N ASN A 115 0.26 22.67 -9.24
CA ASN A 115 -0.26 21.46 -9.86
C ASN A 115 -1.35 20.87 -8.98
N THR A 116 -2.49 20.55 -9.60
CA THR A 116 -3.58 19.84 -8.92
C THR A 116 -3.38 18.33 -9.07
N TRP A 117 -3.47 17.65 -7.94
CA TRP A 117 -3.29 16.22 -7.80
C TRP A 117 -4.59 15.59 -7.29
N LEU A 118 -5.02 14.52 -7.96
CA LEU A 118 -6.11 13.65 -7.53
C LEU A 118 -5.53 12.54 -6.65
N TYR A 119 -6.09 12.38 -5.45
CA TYR A 119 -5.68 11.38 -4.48
C TYR A 119 -6.78 10.34 -4.33
N PHE A 120 -6.39 9.08 -4.40
CA PHE A 120 -7.28 7.94 -4.22
C PHE A 120 -6.69 7.02 -3.17
N GLY A 121 -7.35 6.94 -2.01
CA GLY A 121 -7.01 6.06 -0.92
C GLY A 121 -7.83 4.78 -0.95
N ILE A 122 -7.14 3.65 -1.00
CA ILE A 122 -7.67 2.32 -0.80
C ILE A 122 -7.25 1.84 0.57
N ILE A 123 -8.20 1.49 1.42
CA ILE A 123 -7.94 0.92 2.75
C ILE A 123 -8.55 -0.46 2.81
N GLY A 124 -7.75 -1.47 3.17
CA GLY A 124 -8.27 -2.82 3.32
C GLY A 124 -7.38 -3.73 4.14
N TYR A 125 -7.92 -4.91 4.45
CA TYR A 125 -7.22 -5.96 5.18
C TYR A 125 -6.79 -7.06 4.20
N VAL A 126 -5.49 -7.32 4.15
CA VAL A 126 -4.92 -8.43 3.35
C VAL A 126 -4.11 -9.33 4.26
N ARG A 127 -4.54 -10.58 4.43
CA ARG A 127 -3.89 -11.58 5.28
C ARG A 127 -3.63 -11.08 6.72
N GLY A 128 -4.61 -10.43 7.33
CA GLY A 128 -4.51 -9.91 8.70
C GLY A 128 -3.72 -8.60 8.84
N VAL A 129 -3.21 -8.03 7.74
CA VAL A 129 -2.53 -6.72 7.73
C VAL A 129 -3.48 -5.65 7.22
N ARG A 130 -3.72 -4.60 8.02
CA ARG A 130 -4.41 -3.41 7.56
C ARG A 130 -3.45 -2.55 6.75
N MET A 131 -3.77 -2.36 5.48
CA MET A 131 -2.96 -1.56 4.57
C MET A 131 -3.74 -0.40 4.00
N LYS A 132 -3.05 0.71 3.83
CA LYS A 132 -3.50 1.82 3.01
C LYS A 132 -2.62 1.91 1.78
N VAL A 133 -3.27 1.96 0.65
CA VAL A 133 -2.70 2.17 -0.67
C VAL A 133 -3.20 3.52 -1.16
N ILE A 134 -2.29 4.37 -1.62
CA ILE A 134 -2.59 5.72 -2.09
C ILE A 134 -2.07 5.84 -3.52
N ILE A 135 -2.96 6.19 -4.42
CA ILE A 135 -2.67 6.53 -5.81
C ILE A 135 -2.81 8.05 -5.94
N ARG A 136 -1.81 8.71 -6.52
CA ARG A 136 -1.82 10.15 -6.79
C ARG A 136 -1.61 10.37 -8.27
N LYS A 137 -2.49 11.12 -8.92
CA LYS A 137 -2.41 11.44 -10.34
C LYS A 137 -2.43 12.95 -10.51
N GLN A 138 -1.49 13.51 -11.28
CA GLN A 138 -1.59 14.91 -11.69
C GLN A 138 -2.79 15.06 -12.63
N GLU A 139 -3.74 15.93 -12.29
CA GLU A 139 -5.05 16.03 -12.95
C GLU A 139 -4.91 16.28 -14.47
N LYS A 140 -4.07 17.26 -14.83
CA LYS A 140 -3.80 17.69 -16.21
C LYS A 140 -2.81 16.79 -16.98
N SER A 141 -2.38 15.65 -16.41
CA SER A 141 -1.40 14.77 -17.07
C SER A 141 -1.90 13.36 -17.22
N THR A 142 -1.88 12.87 -18.45
CA THR A 142 -2.12 11.45 -18.79
C THR A 142 -0.83 10.63 -18.76
N ASN A 143 0.33 11.25 -18.47
CA ASN A 143 1.61 10.55 -18.46
C ASN A 143 1.64 9.55 -17.27
N PRO A 144 1.74 8.23 -17.53
CA PRO A 144 1.78 7.22 -16.49
C PRO A 144 2.96 7.38 -15.51
N GLN A 145 4.02 8.09 -15.92
CA GLN A 145 5.17 8.39 -15.06
C GLN A 145 4.85 9.41 -13.97
N LYS A 146 3.78 10.20 -14.13
CA LYS A 146 3.32 11.18 -13.14
C LYS A 146 2.23 10.62 -12.22
N ILE A 147 1.92 9.33 -12.32
CA ILE A 147 1.11 8.62 -11.33
C ILE A 147 2.05 8.15 -10.22
N LEU A 148 1.83 8.59 -8.99
CA LEU A 148 2.60 8.17 -7.82
C LEU A 148 1.80 7.16 -7.01
N PHE A 149 2.45 6.09 -6.60
CA PHE A 149 1.87 5.04 -5.77
C PHE A 149 2.61 4.89 -4.45
N SER A 150 1.92 5.11 -3.34
CA SER A 150 2.49 4.88 -2.01
C SER A 150 1.60 3.94 -1.21
N PHE A 151 2.19 3.20 -0.28
CA PHE A 151 1.44 2.37 0.63
C PHE A 151 2.12 2.36 1.99
N PHE A 152 1.35 2.13 3.03
CA PHE A 152 1.86 1.89 4.36
C PHE A 152 0.92 0.97 5.12
N GLN A 153 1.50 0.21 6.04
CA GLN A 153 0.74 -0.52 7.03
C GLN A 153 0.14 0.50 7.99
N MET A 154 -1.19 0.53 8.10
CA MET A 154 -1.87 1.45 9.03
C MET A 154 -1.81 0.96 10.48
N SER A 155 -1.78 -0.36 10.66
CA SER A 155 -1.64 -0.98 11.98
C SER A 155 -0.86 -2.29 11.85
N SER A 156 0.27 -2.39 12.54
CA SER A 156 0.63 -3.63 13.22
C SER A 156 -0.21 -3.72 14.50
N ALA A 157 -0.28 -4.89 15.15
CA ALA A 157 -0.93 -5.02 16.45
C ALA A 157 -0.64 -3.81 17.36
N PRO A 158 -1.58 -3.38 18.23
CA PRO A 158 -1.22 -2.49 19.32
C PRO A 158 0.02 -3.08 20.01
N ALA A 159 1.07 -2.27 20.19
CA ALA A 159 2.20 -2.69 21.00
C ALA A 159 1.65 -3.12 22.37
N LYS A 160 2.24 -4.13 23.02
CA LYS A 160 1.79 -4.63 24.34
C LYS A 160 1.50 -3.51 25.37
N THR A 161 2.10 -2.34 25.19
CA THR A 161 1.85 -1.10 25.93
C THR A 161 0.40 -0.62 25.89
N GLN A 162 -0.26 -0.62 24.72
CA GLN A 162 -1.65 -0.17 24.57
C GLN A 162 -2.65 -1.16 25.19
N GLN A 163 -2.31 -2.46 25.23
CA GLN A 163 -3.15 -3.45 25.93
C GLN A 163 -3.12 -3.31 27.45
N LYS A 164 -2.06 -2.72 28.02
CA LYS A 164 -1.97 -2.49 29.47
C LYS A 164 -2.76 -1.26 29.93
N GLU A 165 -2.84 -0.23 29.09
CA GLU A 165 -3.58 1.00 29.42
C GLU A 165 -5.10 0.76 29.37
N GLU A 166 -5.61 -0.01 28.40
CA GLU A 166 -7.04 -0.32 28.28
C GLU A 166 -7.55 -1.43 29.22
N LEU A 167 -6.67 -2.15 29.91
CA LEU A 167 -7.02 -3.11 30.97
C LEU A 167 -6.93 -2.50 32.37
N ALA A 168 -6.43 -1.26 32.47
CA ALA A 168 -6.28 -0.52 33.71
C ALA A 168 -7.38 0.56 33.92
N GLU A 169 -8.26 0.75 32.93
CA GLU A 169 -9.57 1.40 33.07
C GLU A 169 -10.68 0.36 33.30
#